data_AF-A0A3C1ZRA2-F1
#
_entry.id   AF-A0A3C1ZRA2-F1
#
_cell.length_a   1.000
_cell.length_b   1.000
_cell.length_c   1.000
_cell.angle_alpha   90.00
_cell.angle_beta   90.00
_cell.angle_gamma   90.00
#
_symmetry.space_group_name_H-M   'P 1'
#
loop_
_entity.id
_entity.type
_entity.pdbx_description
1 polymer ?
#
loop_
_entity_poly.entity_id
_entity_poly.type
_entity_poly.pdbx_seq_one_letter_code
_entity_poly.pdbx_strand_id
1 'polypeptide(L)'
;GVGDVSAGEAADAAEQWQALDAFITQDPYLSNRRGDYAERNGATLPWFAQMDIKILQDVILGSGNTTHRFQVSLDILNVGNLINDAWGVRYLVTNQQPLVLNGIDNNNVPYFSFDTNLTESFTPDFSLASKWQMQLGVRYILN
;
A
#
# COMPACT_ATOMS: atom_id res chain seq x y z
N GLY A 1 44.62 -12.59 -1.99
CA GLY A 1 44.36 -12.76 -3.43
C GLY A 1 43.10 -11.99 -3.72
N VAL A 2 43.18 -11.00 -4.62
CA VAL A 2 41.99 -10.35 -5.17
C VAL A 2 41.32 -11.42 -6.03
N GLY A 3 40.14 -11.90 -5.62
CA GLY A 3 39.36 -12.79 -6.47
C GLY A 3 38.97 -11.99 -7.70
N ASP A 4 39.39 -12.44 -8.88
CA ASP A 4 38.82 -11.96 -10.14
C ASP A 4 37.31 -12.16 -10.03
N VAL A 5 36.57 -11.06 -9.93
CA VAL A 5 35.12 -11.08 -10.03
C VAL A 5 34.84 -11.62 -11.43
N SER A 6 34.25 -12.82 -11.51
CA SER A 6 34.00 -13.42 -12.82
C SER A 6 33.10 -12.49 -13.62
N ALA A 7 33.21 -12.50 -14.95
CA ALA A 7 32.41 -11.62 -15.81
C ALA A 7 30.89 -11.77 -15.56
N GLY A 8 30.44 -12.93 -15.08
CA GLY A 8 29.05 -13.17 -14.66
C GLY A 8 28.69 -12.47 -13.33
N GLU A 9 29.57 -12.51 -12.33
CA GLU A 9 29.36 -11.80 -11.04
C GLU A 9 29.48 -10.28 -11.20
N ALA A 10 30.37 -9.80 -12.09
CA ALA A 10 30.49 -8.38 -12.39
C ALA A 10 29.27 -7.84 -13.17
N ALA A 11 28.69 -8.67 -14.06
CA ALA A 11 27.44 -8.35 -14.75
C ALA A 11 26.25 -8.29 -13.77
N ASP A 12 26.17 -9.25 -12.82
CA ASP A 12 25.17 -9.28 -11.75
C ASP A 12 25.29 -8.07 -10.81
N ALA A 13 26.51 -7.69 -10.42
CA ALA A 13 26.74 -6.50 -9.59
C ALA A 13 26.32 -5.20 -10.30
N ALA A 14 26.60 -5.08 -11.60
CA ALA A 14 26.18 -3.92 -12.39
C ALA A 14 24.64 -3.86 -12.55
N GLU A 15 24.00 -5.01 -12.75
CA GLU A 15 22.54 -5.13 -12.82
C GLU A 15 21.88 -4.75 -11.48
N GLN A 16 22.38 -5.27 -10.37
CA GLN A 16 21.92 -4.91 -9.03
C GLN A 16 22.10 -3.42 -8.73
N TRP A 17 23.22 -2.82 -9.16
CA TRP A 17 23.43 -1.38 -9.00
C TRP A 17 22.43 -0.56 -9.81
N GLN A 18 22.15 -0.94 -11.06
CA GLN A 18 21.16 -0.25 -11.89
C GLN A 18 19.76 -0.38 -11.30
N ALA A 19 19.39 -1.56 -10.81
CA ALA A 19 18.10 -1.78 -10.16
C ALA A 19 17.96 -0.96 -8.88
N LEU A 20 19.02 -0.90 -8.06
CA LEU A 20 19.05 -0.05 -6.86
C LEU A 20 18.94 1.44 -7.20
N ASP A 21 19.64 1.90 -8.23
CA ASP A 21 19.59 3.29 -8.66
C ASP A 21 18.20 3.68 -9.14
N ALA A 22 17.54 2.80 -9.90
CA ALA A 22 16.15 2.97 -10.31
C ALA A 22 15.20 3.00 -9.10
N PHE A 23 15.38 2.08 -8.14
CA PHE A 23 14.60 2.02 -6.91
C PHE A 23 14.75 3.28 -6.04
N ILE A 24 15.95 3.82 -5.91
CA ILE A 24 16.21 5.09 -5.21
C ILE A 24 15.55 6.25 -5.96
N THR A 25 15.65 6.26 -7.29
CA THR A 25 15.17 7.37 -8.12
C THR A 25 13.64 7.47 -8.15
N GLN A 26 12.92 6.33 -8.15
CA GLN A 26 11.46 6.34 -8.17
C GLN A 26 10.85 6.88 -6.86
N ASP A 27 11.53 6.72 -5.72
CA ASP A 27 11.02 7.14 -4.43
C ASP A 27 11.45 8.58 -4.11
N PRO A 28 10.51 9.54 -3.91
CA PRO A 28 10.87 10.93 -3.63
C PRO A 28 11.70 11.11 -2.35
N TYR A 29 11.49 10.29 -1.33
CA TYR A 29 12.23 10.38 -0.07
C TYR A 29 13.66 9.85 -0.21
N LEU A 30 13.85 8.70 -0.87
CA LEU A 30 15.17 8.11 -1.12
C LEU A 30 15.96 8.92 -2.13
N SER A 31 15.33 9.39 -3.20
CA SER A 31 15.94 10.22 -4.25
C SER A 31 16.56 11.49 -3.66
N ASN A 32 15.82 12.18 -2.77
CA ASN A 32 16.32 13.38 -2.07
C ASN A 32 17.44 13.09 -1.05
N ARG A 33 17.69 11.82 -0.71
CA ARG A 33 18.74 11.37 0.22
C ARG A 33 19.82 10.55 -0.47
N ARG A 34 19.93 10.62 -1.79
CA ARG A 34 20.95 9.88 -2.53
C ARG A 34 22.34 10.34 -2.09
N GLY A 35 23.14 9.39 -1.60
CA GLY A 35 24.47 9.65 -1.02
C GLY A 35 24.47 9.88 0.49
N ASP A 36 23.30 9.99 1.12
CA ASP A 36 23.12 10.12 2.56
C ASP A 36 22.43 8.89 3.17
N TYR A 37 22.34 8.86 4.50
CA TYR A 37 21.61 7.81 5.21
C TYR A 37 20.10 8.06 5.17
N ALA A 38 19.32 7.01 4.93
CA ALA A 38 17.89 7.02 5.18
C ALA A 38 17.62 7.16 6.69
N GLU A 39 16.86 8.18 7.08
CA GLU A 39 16.46 8.41 8.46
C GLU A 39 15.47 7.37 8.95
N ARG A 40 15.53 7.10 10.26
CA ARG A 40 14.57 6.24 10.95
C ARG A 40 13.17 6.87 10.90
N ASN A 41 12.23 6.17 10.28
CA ASN A 41 10.85 6.63 10.07
C ASN A 41 10.74 7.94 9.24
N GLY A 42 11.74 8.27 8.43
CA GLY A 42 11.73 9.51 7.64
C GLY A 42 10.81 9.45 6.41
N ALA A 43 10.49 8.25 5.92
CA ALA A 43 9.56 8.06 4.81
C ALA A 43 8.11 7.95 5.33
N THR A 44 7.16 8.51 4.57
CA THR A 44 5.73 8.36 4.83
C THR A 44 5.06 7.59 3.72
N LEU A 45 4.00 6.85 4.05
CA LEU A 45 3.18 6.19 3.03
C LEU A 45 2.55 7.21 2.07
N PRO A 46 2.25 6.81 0.82
CA PRO A 46 1.44 7.59 -0.09
C PRO A 46 0.14 8.06 0.56
N TRP A 47 -0.28 9.28 0.23
CA TRP A 47 -1.53 9.82 0.74
C TRP A 47 -2.73 9.01 0.24
N PHE A 48 -3.68 8.74 1.13
CA PHE A 48 -4.93 8.07 0.78
C PHE A 48 -6.13 8.80 1.39
N ALA A 49 -7.27 8.73 0.72
CA ALA A 49 -8.55 9.19 1.22
C ALA A 49 -9.64 8.17 0.90
N GLN A 50 -10.59 8.02 1.81
CA GLN A 50 -11.73 7.13 1.68
C GLN A 50 -13.01 7.90 2.02
N MET A 51 -14.06 7.68 1.24
CA MET A 51 -15.40 8.23 1.50
C MET A 51 -16.40 7.10 1.62
N ASP A 52 -17.23 7.17 2.66
CA ASP A 52 -18.29 6.21 2.94
C ASP A 52 -19.64 6.92 2.89
N ILE A 53 -20.68 6.25 2.37
CA ILE A 53 -22.04 6.77 2.27
C ILE A 53 -22.99 5.85 3.03
N LYS A 54 -23.85 6.44 3.85
CA LYS A 54 -24.97 5.76 4.51
C LYS A 54 -26.28 6.46 4.18
N ILE A 55 -27.24 5.70 3.69
CA ILE A 55 -28.61 6.14 3.40
C ILE A 55 -29.56 5.40 4.32
N LEU A 56 -30.46 6.14 4.96
CA LEU A 56 -31.51 5.62 5.84
C LEU A 56 -32.85 6.15 5.35
N GLN A 57 -33.83 5.25 5.20
CA GLN A 57 -35.19 5.61 4.83
C GLN A 57 -36.18 4.93 5.77
N ASP A 58 -37.00 5.74 6.43
CA ASP A 58 -38.14 5.26 7.18
C ASP A 58 -39.32 5.02 6.24
N VAL A 59 -39.88 3.81 6.29
CA VAL A 59 -41.06 3.38 5.57
C VAL A 59 -42.13 3.03 6.60
N ILE A 60 -43.21 3.82 6.60
CA ILE A 60 -44.37 3.59 7.46
C ILE A 60 -45.41 2.82 6.64
N LEU A 61 -45.77 1.62 7.10
CA LEU A 61 -46.78 0.77 6.49
C LEU A 61 -47.96 0.62 7.44
N GLY A 62 -49.16 0.96 7.00
CA GLY A 62 -50.39 0.84 7.79
C GLY A 62 -51.45 1.85 7.40
N SER A 63 -52.71 1.52 7.68
CA SER A 63 -53.88 2.37 7.49
C SER A 63 -54.82 2.16 8.69
N GLY A 64 -55.26 3.23 9.36
CA GLY A 64 -56.11 3.14 10.56
C GLY A 64 -55.31 3.11 11.88
N ASN A 65 -55.73 2.26 12.83
CA ASN A 65 -55.17 2.23 14.20
C ASN A 65 -53.84 1.46 14.36
N THR A 66 -53.35 0.81 13.30
CA THR A 66 -52.09 0.05 13.35
C THR A 66 -51.11 0.61 12.32
N THR A 67 -50.03 1.24 12.80
CA THR A 67 -48.90 1.68 11.99
C THR A 67 -47.66 0.85 12.31
N HIS A 68 -47.10 0.22 11.30
CA HIS A 68 -45.79 -0.44 11.34
C HIS A 68 -44.73 0.50 10.79
N ARG A 69 -43.58 0.60 11.47
CA ARG A 69 -42.47 1.42 11.01
C ARG A 69 -41.28 0.52 10.73
N PHE A 70 -40.78 0.58 9.50
CA PHE A 70 -39.55 -0.07 9.08
C PHE A 70 -38.53 0.99 8.72
N GLN A 71 -37.27 0.78 9.05
CA GLN A 71 -36.16 1.58 8.56
C GLN A 71 -35.32 0.71 7.64
N VAL A 72 -35.16 1.15 6.41
CA VAL A 72 -34.27 0.53 5.42
C VAL A 72 -32.94 1.28 5.43
N SER A 73 -31.83 0.56 5.42
CA SER A 73 -30.48 1.14 5.36
C SER A 73 -29.70 0.61 4.18
N LEU A 74 -28.92 1.48 3.55
CA LEU A 74 -27.88 1.16 2.57
C LEU A 74 -26.57 1.81 3.03
N ASP A 75 -25.59 0.98 3.34
CA ASP A 75 -24.23 1.38 3.68
C ASP A 75 -23.31 1.02 2.50
N ILE A 76 -22.57 2.00 1.98
CA ILE A 76 -21.55 1.82 0.95
C ILE A 76 -20.24 2.35 1.51
N LEU A 77 -19.30 1.45 1.76
CA LEU A 77 -17.95 1.77 2.20
C LEU A 77 -17.03 1.91 0.99
N ASN A 78 -16.10 2.85 1.08
CA ASN A 78 -15.13 3.17 0.04
C ASN A 78 -15.77 3.45 -1.33
N VAL A 79 -16.71 4.41 -1.35
CA VAL A 79 -17.46 4.83 -2.55
C VAL A 79 -16.54 5.34 -3.65
N GLY A 80 -15.40 5.94 -3.29
CA GLY A 80 -14.38 6.33 -4.26
C GLY A 80 -13.94 5.14 -5.12
N ASN A 81 -13.64 4.01 -4.48
CA ASN A 81 -13.23 2.78 -5.15
C ASN A 81 -14.34 2.16 -6.02
N LEU A 82 -15.61 2.30 -5.62
CA LEU A 82 -16.76 1.89 -6.42
C LEU A 82 -16.85 2.66 -7.76
N ILE A 83 -16.45 3.93 -7.76
CA ILE A 83 -16.49 4.81 -8.93
C ILE A 83 -15.22 4.66 -9.78
N ASN A 84 -14.05 4.59 -9.15
CA ASN A 84 -12.75 4.43 -9.79
C ASN A 84 -11.87 3.50 -8.93
N ASP A 85 -11.41 2.40 -9.52
CA ASP A 85 -10.65 1.36 -8.82
C ASP A 85 -9.28 1.80 -8.29
N ALA A 86 -8.74 2.94 -8.78
CA ALA A 86 -7.53 3.56 -8.25
C ALA A 86 -7.78 4.47 -7.03
N TRP A 87 -9.04 4.83 -6.73
CA TRP A 87 -9.38 5.67 -5.58
C TRP A 87 -9.63 4.83 -4.34
N GLY A 88 -9.28 5.38 -3.17
CA GLY A 88 -9.44 4.69 -1.90
C GLY A 88 -8.57 3.44 -1.75
N VAL A 89 -7.48 3.36 -2.52
CA VAL A 89 -6.48 2.30 -2.42
C VAL A 89 -5.45 2.67 -1.37
N ARG A 90 -5.27 1.79 -0.39
CA ARG A 90 -4.20 1.92 0.61
C ARG A 90 -2.91 1.35 0.04
N TYR A 91 -1.78 1.84 0.54
CA TYR A 91 -0.46 1.35 0.16
C TYR A 91 0.26 0.78 1.38
N LEU A 92 1.05 -0.27 1.14
CA LEU A 92 1.90 -0.93 2.12
C LEU A 92 3.36 -0.75 1.71
N VAL A 93 4.27 -0.80 2.68
CA VAL A 93 5.71 -0.78 2.39
C VAL A 93 6.11 -2.13 1.79
N THR A 94 6.77 -2.10 0.63
CA THR A 94 7.22 -3.32 -0.06
C THR A 94 8.37 -3.98 0.68
N ASN A 95 9.36 -3.18 1.11
CA ASN A 95 10.52 -3.66 1.85
C ASN A 95 11.06 -2.57 2.80
N GLN A 96 11.33 -2.92 4.05
CA GLN A 96 11.90 -2.01 5.07
C GLN A 96 13.44 -2.05 5.13
N GLN A 97 14.04 -3.05 4.47
CA GLN A 97 15.47 -3.33 4.40
C GLN A 97 15.84 -3.75 2.97
N PRO A 98 15.84 -2.80 2.01
CA PRO A 98 16.07 -3.11 0.60
C PRO A 98 17.49 -3.62 0.31
N LEU A 99 18.47 -3.31 1.18
CA LEU A 99 19.85 -3.79 1.07
C LEU A 99 20.11 -4.88 2.11
N VAL A 100 20.65 -6.00 1.65
CA VAL A 100 21.10 -7.10 2.51
C VAL A 100 22.62 -7.03 2.62
N LEU A 101 23.15 -7.15 3.84
CA LEU A 101 24.58 -7.28 4.06
C LEU A 101 24.99 -8.74 3.85
N ASN A 102 25.84 -8.99 2.86
CA ASN A 102 26.28 -10.34 2.52
C ASN A 102 27.57 -10.72 3.27
N GLY A 103 28.36 -9.72 3.65
CA GLY A 103 29.55 -9.93 4.47
C GLY A 103 30.48 -8.72 4.46
N ILE A 104 31.66 -8.95 5.02
CA ILE A 104 32.77 -8.00 5.04
C ILE A 104 33.95 -8.69 4.37
N ASP A 105 34.59 -8.00 3.43
CA ASP A 105 35.76 -8.53 2.73
C ASP A 105 37.04 -8.50 3.60
N ASN A 106 38.15 -9.01 3.06
CA ASN A 106 39.44 -9.03 3.76
C ASN A 106 40.05 -7.64 4.02
N ASN A 107 39.52 -6.58 3.40
CA ASN A 107 39.92 -5.19 3.61
C ASN A 107 38.97 -4.45 4.57
N ASN A 108 38.08 -5.19 5.23
CA ASN A 108 37.10 -4.67 6.16
C ASN A 108 36.03 -3.78 5.51
N VAL A 109 35.78 -3.98 4.21
CA VAL A 109 34.74 -3.29 3.42
C VAL A 109 33.49 -4.18 3.35
N PRO A 110 32.32 -3.71 3.80
CA PRO A 110 31.07 -4.46 3.65
C PRO A 110 30.62 -4.49 2.19
N TYR A 111 30.07 -5.63 1.76
CA TYR A 111 29.42 -5.77 0.47
C TYR A 111 27.96 -6.19 0.65
N PHE A 112 27.12 -5.65 -0.23
CA PHE A 112 25.67 -5.75 -0.15
C PHE A 112 25.09 -6.31 -1.44
N SER A 113 23.94 -6.95 -1.33
CA SER A 113 23.12 -7.36 -2.47
C SER A 113 21.77 -6.65 -2.45
N PHE A 114 21.23 -6.43 -3.64
CA PHE A 114 19.91 -5.85 -3.86
C PHE A 114 19.05 -6.82 -4.67
N ASP A 115 17.78 -6.99 -4.31
CA ASP A 115 16.83 -7.78 -5.09
C ASP A 115 16.39 -6.97 -6.32
N THR A 116 16.80 -7.40 -7.51
CA THR A 116 16.47 -6.72 -8.78
C THR A 116 14.97 -6.70 -9.10
N ASN A 117 14.16 -7.53 -8.43
CA ASN A 117 12.71 -7.51 -8.57
C ASN A 117 12.04 -6.41 -7.74
N LEU A 118 12.77 -5.81 -6.79
CA LEU A 118 12.27 -4.72 -5.95
C LEU A 118 12.29 -3.41 -6.74
N THR A 119 11.15 -3.05 -7.30
CA THR A 119 11.02 -1.87 -8.19
C THR A 119 10.31 -0.69 -7.55
N GLU A 120 9.43 -0.94 -6.57
CA GLU A 120 8.56 0.08 -5.97
C GLU A 120 8.67 0.06 -4.43
N SER A 121 8.80 1.24 -3.81
CA SER A 121 8.85 1.37 -2.34
C SER A 121 7.55 0.97 -1.67
N PHE A 122 6.44 1.17 -2.38
CA PHE A 122 5.09 0.93 -1.89
C PHE A 122 4.28 0.12 -2.88
N THR A 123 3.45 -0.78 -2.38
CA THR A 123 2.56 -1.61 -3.19
C THR A 123 1.12 -1.44 -2.73
N PRO A 124 0.14 -1.43 -3.66
CA PRO A 124 -1.28 -1.35 -3.28
C PRO A 124 -1.69 -2.53 -2.38
N ASP A 125 -2.46 -2.23 -1.35
CA ASP A 125 -3.10 -3.23 -0.51
C ASP A 125 -4.33 -3.79 -1.25
N PHE A 126 -4.27 -5.05 -1.67
CA PHE A 126 -5.38 -5.73 -2.35
C PHE A 126 -6.41 -6.38 -1.40
N SER A 127 -6.30 -6.12 -0.09
CA SER A 127 -7.25 -6.60 0.91
C SER A 127 -8.63 -5.94 0.78
N LEU A 128 -9.58 -6.40 1.60
CA LEU A 128 -10.90 -5.76 1.71
C LEU A 128 -10.81 -4.29 2.16
N ALA A 129 -9.70 -3.87 2.76
CA ALA A 129 -9.52 -2.49 3.22
C ALA A 129 -9.41 -1.48 2.07
N SER A 130 -9.04 -1.92 0.87
CA SER A 130 -8.99 -1.07 -0.35
C SER A 130 -10.14 -1.32 -1.31
N LYS A 131 -11.09 -2.20 -0.96
CA LYS A 131 -12.22 -2.54 -1.83
C LYS A 131 -13.48 -1.86 -1.34
N TRP A 132 -14.36 -1.50 -2.26
CA TRP A 132 -15.71 -1.08 -1.90
C TRP A 132 -16.51 -2.26 -1.32
N GLN A 133 -17.38 -1.95 -0.37
CA GLN A 133 -18.29 -2.91 0.24
C GLN A 133 -19.67 -2.29 0.37
N MET A 134 -20.71 -3.10 0.24
CA MET A 134 -22.10 -2.66 0.38
C MET A 134 -22.86 -3.57 1.32
N GLN A 135 -23.65 -2.96 2.19
CA GLN A 135 -24.52 -3.66 3.12
C GLN A 135 -25.94 -3.07 3.07
N LEU A 136 -26.93 -3.97 2.95
CA LEU A 136 -28.35 -3.65 3.07
C LEU A 136 -28.85 -4.08 4.44
N GLY A 137 -29.67 -3.24 5.06
CA GLY A 137 -30.28 -3.51 6.36
C GLY A 137 -31.76 -3.16 6.40
N VAL A 138 -32.49 -3.87 7.24
CA VAL A 138 -33.88 -3.58 7.59
C VAL A 138 -34.04 -3.70 9.09
N ARG A 139 -34.69 -2.70 9.70
CA ARG A 139 -35.04 -2.69 11.12
C ARG A 139 -36.51 -2.41 11.29
N TYR A 140 -37.20 -3.27 12.04
CA TYR A 140 -38.55 -2.98 12.53
C TYR A 140 -38.48 -2.14 13.81
N ILE A 141 -39.29 -1.08 13.88
CA ILE A 141 -39.36 -0.17 15.02
C ILE A 141 -40.72 -0.36 15.69
N LEU A 142 -40.70 -0.94 16.89
CA LEU A 142 -41.88 -1.10 17.74
C LEU A 142 -42.30 0.27 18.29
N ASN A 143 -43.59 0.57 18.21
CA ASN A 143 -44.22 1.69 18.91
C ASN A 143 -44.73 1.23 20.27
#